data_AF-A0A8C8LNY8-F1
#
_entry.id   AF-A0A8C8LNY8-F1
#
_cell.length_a   1.000
_cell.length_b   1.000
_cell.length_c   1.000
_cell.angle_alpha   90.00
_cell.angle_beta   90.00
_cell.angle_gamma   90.00
#
_symmetry.space_group_name_H-M   'P 1'
#
loop_
_entity.id
_entity.type
_entity.pdbx_description
1 polymer ?
#
loop_
_entity_poly.entity_id
_entity_poly.type
_entity_poly.pdbx_seq_one_letter_code
_entity_poly.pdbx_strand_id
1 'polypeptide(L)'
;MVIKVFLASSSGSTAIKKKQQDVLGFLEALKVDYAPLDIACNEDNRMWMRENVPVEKKPTNGIPLPPQIFNEESYCGDYETFFDAKEDNAVYAFLGLPPPPGSKKREVPMEECNRDEHTEEVEAEVGGETGEEAAEEAAEEKVAEEKEAVKDTEESLENTKAPVKEEEAQEEAEDEEAKEEEELRQLEQEEEDE
;
A
#
# COMPACT_ATOMS: atom_id res chain seq x y z
N MET A 1 -2.98 -22.28 -4.93
CA MET A 1 -2.54 -20.93 -4.55
C MET A 1 -1.04 -20.85 -4.75
N VAL A 2 -0.60 -20.01 -5.69
CA VAL A 2 0.79 -19.61 -5.90
C VAL A 2 0.74 -18.13 -6.22
N ILE A 3 1.48 -17.31 -5.45
CA ILE A 3 1.56 -15.88 -5.74
C ILE A 3 2.51 -15.68 -6.91
N LYS A 4 2.04 -15.13 -8.02
CA LYS A 4 2.89 -14.66 -9.12
C LYS A 4 3.22 -13.20 -8.87
N VAL A 5 4.51 -12.85 -8.98
CA VAL A 5 4.96 -11.45 -8.91
C VAL A 5 5.67 -11.12 -10.22
N PHE A 6 5.03 -10.30 -11.03
CA PHE A 6 5.64 -9.80 -12.26
C PHE A 6 6.59 -8.65 -11.93
N LEU A 7 7.81 -8.73 -12.46
CA LEU A 7 8.91 -7.82 -12.18
C LEU A 7 9.67 -7.50 -13.48
N ALA A 8 10.47 -6.43 -13.51
CA ALA A 8 11.37 -6.13 -14.63
C ALA A 8 12.81 -6.09 -14.14
N SER A 9 13.57 -7.18 -14.35
CA SER A 9 14.91 -7.32 -13.77
C SER A 9 15.93 -6.31 -14.33
N SER A 10 15.77 -5.94 -15.60
CA SER A 10 16.56 -4.91 -16.29
C SER A 10 15.80 -3.59 -16.49
N SER A 11 14.86 -3.28 -15.60
CA SER A 11 14.26 -1.94 -15.46
C SER A 11 15.35 -0.84 -15.54
N GLY A 12 15.02 0.31 -16.11
CA GLY A 12 15.80 1.55 -16.01
C GLY A 12 15.57 2.28 -14.69
N SER A 13 14.30 2.49 -14.32
CA SER A 13 13.85 3.26 -13.15
C SER A 13 14.40 2.75 -11.83
N THR A 14 14.85 3.67 -10.98
CA THR A 14 15.27 3.36 -9.61
C THR A 14 14.09 3.28 -8.64
N ALA A 15 12.96 3.91 -8.95
CA ALA A 15 11.72 3.83 -8.17
C ALA A 15 11.10 2.43 -8.31
N ILE A 16 10.89 1.97 -9.55
CA ILE A 16 10.31 0.67 -9.87
C ILE A 16 11.12 -0.48 -9.27
N LYS A 17 12.46 -0.44 -9.30
CA LYS A 17 13.31 -1.41 -8.60
C LYS A 17 13.08 -1.43 -7.08
N LYS A 18 12.91 -0.28 -6.42
CA LYS A 18 12.62 -0.23 -4.97
C LYS A 18 11.24 -0.83 -4.68
N LYS A 19 10.22 -0.44 -5.46
CA LYS A 19 8.85 -0.99 -5.37
C LYS A 19 8.85 -2.52 -5.49
N GLN A 20 9.53 -3.07 -6.50
CA GLN A 20 9.71 -4.53 -6.66
C GLN A 20 10.44 -5.19 -5.48
N GLN A 21 11.56 -4.62 -5.02
CA GLN A 21 12.36 -5.22 -3.94
C GLN A 21 11.63 -5.23 -2.59
N ASP A 22 10.82 -4.22 -2.29
CA ASP A 22 10.00 -4.19 -1.07
C ASP A 22 8.90 -5.28 -1.09
N VAL A 23 8.19 -5.45 -2.21
CA VAL A 23 7.22 -6.55 -2.40
C VAL A 23 7.88 -7.91 -2.18
N LEU A 24 9.00 -8.16 -2.87
CA LEU A 24 9.71 -9.46 -2.82
C LEU A 24 10.27 -9.75 -1.41
N GLY A 25 10.90 -8.76 -0.78
CA GLY A 25 11.45 -8.89 0.58
C GLY A 25 10.38 -9.04 1.65
N PHE A 26 9.22 -8.42 1.48
CA PHE A 26 8.08 -8.60 2.39
C PHE A 26 7.45 -9.99 2.29
N LEU A 27 7.28 -10.51 1.07
CA LEU A 27 6.80 -11.89 0.84
C LEU A 27 7.78 -12.93 1.42
N GLU A 28 9.09 -12.72 1.25
CA GLU A 28 10.12 -13.57 1.87
C GLU A 28 10.08 -13.50 3.42
N ALA A 29 9.94 -12.30 3.99
CA ALA A 29 9.83 -12.12 5.45
C ALA A 29 8.62 -12.88 6.03
N LEU A 30 7.46 -12.78 5.37
CA LEU A 30 6.25 -13.54 5.70
C LEU A 30 6.35 -15.05 5.42
N LYS A 31 7.30 -15.49 4.57
CA LYS A 31 7.42 -16.86 4.05
C LYS A 31 6.18 -17.29 3.25
N VAL A 32 5.72 -16.38 2.39
CA VAL A 32 4.75 -16.70 1.34
C VAL A 32 5.52 -17.24 0.14
N ASP A 33 5.21 -18.46 -0.29
CA ASP A 33 5.78 -19.02 -1.53
C ASP A 33 5.27 -18.23 -2.75
N TYR A 34 6.20 -17.66 -3.53
CA TYR A 34 5.90 -16.89 -4.73
C TYR A 34 6.77 -17.31 -5.92
N ALA A 35 6.24 -17.07 -7.12
CA ALA A 35 6.91 -17.25 -8.40
C ALA A 35 7.27 -15.87 -8.98
N PRO A 36 8.56 -15.47 -9.01
CA PRO A 36 8.99 -14.28 -9.73
C PRO A 36 8.91 -14.51 -11.24
N LEU A 37 8.21 -13.64 -11.95
CA LEU A 37 8.04 -13.68 -13.41
C LEU A 37 8.61 -12.40 -14.01
N ASP A 38 9.80 -12.49 -14.60
CA ASP A 38 10.44 -11.34 -15.23
C ASP A 38 9.78 -11.03 -16.58
N ILE A 39 9.35 -9.78 -16.79
CA ILE A 39 8.77 -9.28 -18.05
C ILE A 39 9.83 -8.66 -18.97
N ALA A 40 11.03 -8.38 -18.46
CA ALA A 40 12.06 -7.65 -19.21
C ALA A 40 12.91 -8.56 -20.10
N CYS A 41 12.99 -9.86 -19.81
CA CYS A 41 13.67 -10.86 -20.64
C CYS A 41 12.79 -12.03 -21.10
N ASN A 42 11.49 -11.99 -20.80
CA ASN A 42 10.52 -12.98 -21.26
C ASN A 42 9.22 -12.29 -21.69
N GLU A 43 8.87 -12.44 -22.96
CA GLU A 43 7.71 -11.79 -23.54
C GLU A 43 6.38 -12.44 -23.15
N ASP A 44 6.32 -13.77 -22.98
CA ASP A 44 5.08 -14.45 -22.54
C ASP A 44 4.58 -13.83 -21.22
N ASN A 45 5.49 -13.53 -20.28
CA ASN A 45 5.21 -12.84 -19.03
C ASN A 45 4.76 -11.38 -19.27
N ARG A 46 5.41 -10.65 -20.20
CA ARG A 46 5.08 -9.27 -20.58
C ARG A 46 3.65 -9.17 -21.11
N MET A 47 3.30 -10.03 -22.08
CA MET A 47 1.97 -10.12 -22.66
C MET A 47 0.94 -10.57 -21.61
N TRP A 48 1.19 -11.67 -20.90
CA TRP A 48 0.24 -12.19 -19.91
C TRP A 48 -0.09 -11.17 -18.82
N MET A 49 0.91 -10.44 -18.30
CA MET A 49 0.68 -9.36 -17.34
C MET A 49 -0.24 -8.27 -17.92
N ARG A 50 0.04 -7.82 -19.15
CA ARG A 50 -0.75 -6.79 -19.83
C ARG A 50 -2.18 -7.24 -20.16
N GLU A 51 -2.40 -8.50 -20.47
CA GLU A 51 -3.74 -9.07 -20.71
C GLU A 51 -4.54 -9.25 -19.41
N ASN A 52 -3.91 -9.70 -18.32
CA ASN A 52 -4.59 -10.12 -17.10
C ASN A 52 -4.75 -9.00 -16.05
N VAL A 53 -4.03 -7.87 -16.15
CA VAL A 53 -4.34 -6.66 -15.35
C VAL A 53 -5.70 -6.08 -15.80
N PRO A 54 -6.68 -5.89 -14.91
CA PRO A 54 -7.98 -5.31 -15.24
C PRO A 54 -7.86 -3.88 -15.79
N VAL A 55 -8.66 -3.54 -16.81
CA VAL A 55 -8.58 -2.24 -17.49
C VAL A 55 -8.82 -1.05 -16.54
N GLU A 56 -9.69 -1.21 -15.54
CA GLU A 56 -9.96 -0.22 -14.48
C GLU A 56 -8.76 0.04 -13.55
N LYS A 57 -7.76 -0.84 -13.58
CA LYS A 57 -6.52 -0.80 -12.79
C LYS A 57 -5.28 -0.53 -13.64
N LYS A 58 -5.43 -0.23 -14.93
CA LYS A 58 -4.33 0.25 -15.79
C LYS A 58 -4.14 1.76 -15.60
N PRO A 59 -2.90 2.27 -15.60
CA PRO A 59 -2.65 3.72 -15.50
C PRO A 59 -3.18 4.44 -16.75
N THR A 60 -3.34 5.76 -16.65
CA THR A 60 -3.99 6.65 -17.64
C THR A 60 -3.60 6.41 -19.10
N ASN A 61 -2.34 6.05 -19.35
CA ASN A 61 -1.79 5.82 -20.68
C ASN A 61 -2.05 4.40 -21.22
N GLY A 62 -2.29 3.43 -20.33
CA GLY A 62 -2.77 2.07 -20.65
C GLY A 62 -1.83 0.90 -20.35
N ILE A 63 -0.57 1.13 -19.94
CA ILE A 63 0.43 0.06 -19.74
C ILE A 63 0.72 -0.14 -18.25
N PRO A 64 0.45 -1.33 -17.66
CA PRO A 64 0.78 -1.60 -16.27
C PRO A 64 2.30 -1.78 -16.07
N LEU A 65 2.90 -0.97 -15.21
CA LEU A 65 4.29 -1.11 -14.78
C LEU A 65 4.43 -2.11 -13.60
N PRO A 66 5.55 -2.85 -13.48
CA PRO A 66 5.79 -3.76 -12.36
C PRO A 66 6.17 -3.03 -11.06
N PRO A 67 5.94 -3.60 -9.86
CA PRO A 67 5.47 -4.95 -9.62
C PRO A 67 3.95 -5.09 -9.79
N GLN A 68 3.53 -6.20 -10.39
CA GLN A 68 2.11 -6.58 -10.52
C GLN A 68 1.91 -7.96 -9.88
N ILE A 69 0.94 -8.07 -8.98
CA ILE A 69 0.78 -9.23 -8.08
C ILE A 69 -0.52 -9.97 -8.40
N PHE A 70 -0.43 -11.28 -8.56
CA PHE A 70 -1.55 -12.17 -8.85
C PHE A 70 -1.53 -13.39 -7.93
N ASN A 71 -2.70 -13.94 -7.59
CA ASN A 71 -2.83 -15.29 -7.02
C ASN A 71 -3.35 -16.23 -8.11
N GLU A 72 -2.45 -17.04 -8.66
CA GLU A 72 -2.66 -17.93 -9.81
C GLU A 72 -3.11 -17.19 -11.09
N GLU A 73 -4.39 -16.89 -11.24
CA GLU A 73 -4.95 -16.13 -12.38
C GLU A 73 -5.74 -14.89 -11.91
N SER A 74 -6.08 -14.78 -10.62
CA SER A 74 -6.73 -13.61 -10.06
C SER A 74 -5.72 -12.49 -9.82
N TYR A 75 -6.02 -11.30 -10.34
CA TYR A 75 -5.29 -10.07 -10.01
C TYR A 75 -5.49 -9.70 -8.54
N CYS A 76 -4.39 -9.44 -7.82
CA CYS A 76 -4.43 -8.89 -6.46
C CYS A 76 -4.26 -7.36 -6.49
N GLY A 77 -3.24 -6.88 -7.21
CA GLY A 77 -2.98 -5.46 -7.34
C GLY A 77 -1.57 -5.10 -7.80
N ASP A 78 -1.40 -3.80 -7.94
CA ASP A 78 -0.16 -3.04 -8.16
C ASP A 78 0.60 -2.81 -6.84
N TYR A 79 1.73 -2.09 -6.90
CA TYR A 79 2.51 -1.71 -5.70
C TYR A 79 1.71 -0.87 -4.70
N GLU A 80 0.94 0.12 -5.17
CA GLU A 80 0.23 1.05 -4.28
C GLU A 80 -0.87 0.32 -3.49
N THR A 81 -1.66 -0.53 -4.16
CA THR A 81 -2.68 -1.39 -3.53
C THR A 81 -2.06 -2.41 -2.56
N PHE A 82 -0.86 -2.89 -2.84
CA PHE A 82 -0.08 -3.72 -1.92
C PHE A 82 0.42 -2.92 -0.70
N PHE A 83 0.86 -1.68 -0.91
CA PHE A 83 1.33 -0.78 0.15
C PHE A 83 0.18 -0.42 1.12
N ASP A 84 -0.99 -0.05 0.61
CA ASP A 84 -2.21 0.14 1.42
C ASP A 84 -2.49 -1.10 2.29
N ALA A 85 -2.49 -2.29 1.67
CA ALA A 85 -2.73 -3.55 2.37
C ALA A 85 -1.63 -3.90 3.39
N LYS A 86 -0.41 -3.38 3.21
CA LYS A 86 0.73 -3.54 4.12
C LYS A 86 0.59 -2.67 5.36
N GLU A 87 0.15 -1.42 5.20
CA GLU A 87 -0.15 -0.52 6.31
C GLU A 87 -1.37 -0.99 7.12
N ASP A 88 -2.48 -1.35 6.45
CA ASP A 88 -3.70 -1.86 7.09
C ASP A 88 -3.54 -3.30 7.65
N ASN A 89 -2.33 -3.89 7.55
CA ASN A 89 -1.97 -5.25 7.96
C ASN A 89 -2.84 -6.35 7.30
N ALA A 90 -3.45 -6.02 6.16
CA ALA A 90 -4.42 -6.81 5.41
C ALA A 90 -3.81 -7.64 4.26
N VAL A 91 -2.47 -7.67 4.08
CA VAL A 91 -1.79 -8.31 2.93
C VAL A 91 -2.24 -9.75 2.66
N TYR A 92 -2.56 -10.55 3.69
CA TYR A 92 -3.10 -11.90 3.48
C TYR A 92 -4.44 -11.88 2.72
N ALA A 93 -5.34 -10.93 3.02
CA ALA A 93 -6.59 -10.77 2.30
C ALA A 93 -6.37 -10.23 0.87
N PHE A 94 -5.45 -9.27 0.69
CA PHE A 94 -5.03 -8.77 -0.63
C PHE A 94 -4.49 -9.89 -1.53
N LEU A 95 -3.64 -10.76 -0.99
CA LEU A 95 -3.11 -11.94 -1.70
C LEU A 95 -4.15 -13.06 -1.87
N GLY A 96 -5.38 -12.93 -1.36
CA GLY A 96 -6.38 -14.00 -1.38
C GLY A 96 -6.01 -15.24 -0.55
N LEU A 97 -5.09 -15.08 0.42
CA LEU A 97 -4.57 -16.15 1.28
C LEU A 97 -5.38 -16.22 2.60
N PRO A 98 -5.52 -17.41 3.20
CA PRO A 98 -6.16 -17.54 4.51
C PRO A 98 -5.36 -16.77 5.58
N PRO A 99 -6.02 -15.96 6.43
CA PRO A 99 -5.33 -15.18 7.46
C PRO A 99 -4.61 -16.09 8.47
N PRO A 100 -3.38 -15.74 8.91
CA PRO A 100 -2.61 -16.58 9.82
C PRO A 100 -3.30 -16.68 11.19
N PRO A 101 -3.23 -17.84 11.87
CA PRO A 101 -3.96 -18.10 13.11
C PRO A 101 -3.50 -17.17 14.24
N GLY A 102 -4.30 -16.13 14.51
CA GLY A 102 -4.02 -15.08 15.49
C GLY A 102 -4.29 -13.65 14.98
N SER A 103 -4.33 -13.45 13.67
CA SER A 103 -4.72 -12.15 13.08
C SER A 103 -6.21 -11.86 13.29
N LYS A 104 -6.53 -10.65 13.75
CA LYS A 104 -7.92 -10.21 13.97
C LYS A 104 -8.55 -9.87 12.62
N LYS A 105 -9.69 -10.50 12.28
CA LYS A 105 -10.52 -10.01 11.18
C LYS A 105 -11.04 -8.61 11.50
N ARG A 106 -10.67 -7.61 10.68
CA ARG A 106 -11.46 -6.40 10.47
C ARG A 106 -12.40 -6.70 9.33
N GLU A 107 -13.69 -6.84 9.62
CA GLU A 107 -14.69 -7.16 8.60
C GLU A 107 -15.09 -5.87 7.87
N VAL A 108 -14.43 -5.60 6.74
CA VAL A 108 -14.91 -4.64 5.73
C VAL A 108 -16.01 -5.32 4.90
N PRO A 109 -17.24 -4.76 4.84
CA PRO A 109 -18.28 -5.29 3.97
C PRO A 109 -17.89 -5.09 2.50
N MET A 110 -17.96 -6.18 1.73
CA MET A 110 -17.83 -6.12 0.27
C MET A 110 -19.22 -5.80 -0.31
N GLU A 111 -19.63 -4.54 -0.24
CA GLU A 111 -20.91 -4.09 -0.81
C GLU A 111 -20.83 -4.02 -2.33
N GLU A 112 -21.79 -4.68 -3.00
CA GLU A 112 -21.92 -4.63 -4.45
C GLU A 112 -22.33 -3.23 -4.92
N CYS A 113 -21.64 -2.70 -5.94
CA CYS A 113 -22.02 -1.44 -6.58
C CYS A 113 -23.31 -1.62 -7.42
N ASN A 114 -24.47 -1.50 -6.77
CA ASN A 114 -25.80 -1.54 -7.39
C ASN A 114 -26.56 -0.22 -7.21
N ARG A 115 -26.09 0.80 -7.95
CA ARG A 115 -26.86 1.75 -8.80
C ARG A 115 -28.25 2.30 -8.37
N ASP A 116 -28.42 3.60 -8.67
CA ASP A 116 -29.66 4.44 -8.80
C ASP A 116 -30.25 5.12 -7.54
N GLU A 117 -29.84 6.39 -7.37
CA GLU A 117 -30.68 7.61 -7.24
C GLU A 117 -31.55 7.91 -5.98
N HIS A 118 -31.68 9.23 -5.72
CA HIS A 118 -32.76 9.96 -5.03
C HIS A 118 -32.56 10.43 -3.56
N THR A 119 -31.84 11.56 -3.43
CA THR A 119 -32.19 12.80 -2.69
C THR A 119 -33.03 12.80 -1.39
N GLU A 120 -32.57 13.63 -0.43
CA GLU A 120 -33.37 14.45 0.53
C GLU A 120 -34.09 13.67 1.68
N GLU A 121 -34.16 14.12 2.95
CA GLU A 121 -33.65 15.33 3.63
C GLU A 121 -33.65 15.14 5.19
N VAL A 122 -33.55 16.25 5.96
CA VAL A 122 -33.79 16.47 7.41
C VAL A 122 -32.80 15.99 8.51
N GLU A 123 -32.13 16.97 9.14
CA GLU A 123 -32.34 17.47 10.53
C GLU A 123 -32.79 16.52 11.67
N ALA A 124 -32.43 16.72 12.96
CA ALA A 124 -31.38 17.53 13.61
C ALA A 124 -31.28 17.19 15.13
N GLU A 125 -30.17 17.63 15.75
CA GLU A 125 -29.96 18.15 17.12
C GLU A 125 -30.50 17.50 18.44
N VAL A 126 -29.58 17.46 19.43
CA VAL A 126 -29.76 17.80 20.88
C VAL A 126 -30.50 16.87 21.87
N GLY A 127 -29.77 16.53 22.95
CA GLY A 127 -30.25 16.64 24.35
C GLY A 127 -30.59 15.33 25.10
N GLY A 128 -30.15 15.20 26.36
CA GLY A 128 -30.55 14.08 27.23
C GLY A 128 -29.59 13.70 28.38
N GLU A 129 -29.28 14.64 29.27
CA GLU A 129 -28.44 14.42 30.46
C GLU A 129 -29.19 13.80 31.67
N THR A 130 -28.40 13.26 32.63
CA THR A 130 -28.63 13.13 34.11
C THR A 130 -28.70 11.72 34.73
N GLY A 131 -27.78 11.47 35.69
CA GLY A 131 -27.98 10.69 36.93
C GLY A 131 -27.68 9.16 36.92
N GLU A 132 -27.28 8.52 38.03
CA GLU A 132 -26.80 9.03 39.34
C GLU A 132 -26.15 7.89 40.19
N GLU A 133 -24.88 8.05 40.61
CA GLU A 133 -24.15 7.46 41.77
C GLU A 133 -24.23 5.91 42.06
N ALA A 134 -23.53 5.28 43.02
CA ALA A 134 -22.64 5.69 44.14
C ALA A 134 -21.63 4.57 44.54
N ALA A 135 -20.69 4.88 45.47
CA ALA A 135 -19.93 3.95 46.36
C ALA A 135 -18.90 2.97 45.69
N GLU A 136 -17.85 2.42 46.33
CA GLU A 136 -17.09 2.57 47.61
C GLU A 136 -15.75 1.80 47.39
N GLU A 137 -14.56 2.09 47.94
CA GLU A 137 -14.04 3.19 48.78
C GLU A 137 -12.47 3.23 48.69
N ALA A 138 -11.84 4.16 49.42
CA ALA A 138 -10.45 4.64 49.44
C ALA A 138 -9.35 3.80 50.15
N ALA A 139 -8.09 4.22 49.97
CA ALA A 139 -6.93 3.94 50.86
C ALA A 139 -5.81 5.02 50.76
N GLU A 140 -5.21 5.37 51.91
CA GLU A 140 -4.22 6.44 52.20
C GLU A 140 -2.73 5.94 52.21
N GLU A 141 -1.60 6.67 52.39
CA GLU A 141 -1.23 8.12 52.48
C GLU A 141 0.32 8.36 52.29
N LYS A 142 0.76 9.55 51.81
CA LYS A 142 2.10 10.25 51.94
C LYS A 142 3.40 9.51 51.46
N VAL A 143 4.64 10.06 51.44
CA VAL A 143 5.28 11.30 51.99
C VAL A 143 6.32 11.92 51.00
N ALA A 144 6.49 13.26 51.11
CA ALA A 144 7.61 14.17 50.74
C ALA A 144 9.08 13.65 50.86
N GLU A 145 10.17 14.24 50.32
CA GLU A 145 10.43 15.44 49.45
C GLU A 145 11.95 15.57 49.08
N GLU A 146 12.28 16.21 47.93
CA GLU A 146 13.62 16.71 47.45
C GLU A 146 14.82 15.70 47.33
N LYS A 147 15.90 15.89 46.50
CA LYS A 147 16.70 17.08 46.10
C LYS A 147 17.37 17.00 44.70
N GLU A 148 17.50 18.16 44.04
CA GLU A 148 18.68 18.74 43.32
C GLU A 148 19.81 17.79 42.81
N ALA A 149 20.43 17.93 41.62
CA ALA A 149 20.45 19.00 40.61
C ALA A 149 21.18 18.59 39.29
N VAL A 150 21.26 19.50 38.30
CA VAL A 150 22.15 19.57 37.09
C VAL A 150 22.08 18.42 36.04
N LYS A 151 22.19 18.63 34.71
CA LYS A 151 22.55 19.82 33.88
C LYS A 151 21.97 19.71 32.44
N ASP A 152 21.92 20.86 31.73
CA ASP A 152 21.65 21.11 30.30
C ASP A 152 21.90 19.96 29.29
N THR A 153 20.96 19.75 28.36
CA THR A 153 21.15 19.87 26.88
C THR A 153 19.78 19.88 26.18
N GLU A 154 19.24 21.06 25.90
CA GLU A 154 18.13 21.25 24.95
C GLU A 154 18.59 22.17 23.81
N GLU A 155 18.97 21.59 22.67
CA GLU A 155 19.14 22.32 21.41
C GLU A 155 18.78 21.42 20.23
N SER A 156 17.50 21.36 19.87
CA SER A 156 16.99 20.90 18.57
C SER A 156 15.49 21.24 18.41
N LEU A 157 15.21 22.52 18.15
CA LEU A 157 13.88 23.00 17.75
C LEU A 157 13.91 23.67 16.36
N GLU A 158 14.70 23.11 15.44
CA GLU A 158 14.64 23.43 14.00
C GLU A 158 14.55 22.15 13.16
N ASN A 159 13.33 21.65 12.96
CA ASN A 159 13.02 20.81 11.80
C ASN A 159 11.71 21.25 11.12
N THR A 160 11.75 22.46 10.57
CA THR A 160 10.69 23.03 9.72
C THR A 160 11.12 23.04 8.25
N LYS A 161 11.71 21.93 7.77
CA LYS A 161 12.11 21.77 6.36
C LYS A 161 11.89 20.34 5.81
N ALA A 162 10.64 19.90 5.82
CA ALA A 162 10.18 18.69 5.14
C ALA A 162 8.76 18.92 4.56
N PRO A 163 8.67 19.61 3.40
CA PRO A 163 7.85 19.05 2.32
C PRO A 163 8.61 18.93 0.99
N VAL A 164 9.38 19.96 0.62
CA VAL A 164 10.00 20.12 -0.72
C VAL A 164 10.79 18.89 -1.19
N LYS A 165 11.47 18.21 -0.27
CA LYS A 165 12.36 17.09 -0.60
C LYS A 165 11.64 15.75 -0.81
N GLU A 166 10.35 15.67 -0.47
CA GLU A 166 9.49 14.53 -0.78
C GLU A 166 8.76 14.79 -2.10
N GLU A 167 8.29 16.03 -2.34
CA GLU A 167 7.78 16.48 -3.65
C GLU A 167 8.83 16.30 -4.76
N GLU A 168 10.07 16.79 -4.57
CA GLU A 168 11.19 16.60 -5.53
C GLU A 168 11.46 15.11 -5.83
N ALA A 169 11.35 14.23 -4.83
CA ALA A 169 11.60 12.79 -4.98
C ALA A 169 10.43 12.02 -5.60
N GLN A 170 9.22 12.60 -5.57
CA GLN A 170 8.01 12.06 -6.18
C GLN A 170 7.93 12.49 -7.66
N GLU A 171 8.27 13.75 -7.98
CA GLU A 171 8.38 14.24 -9.37
C GLU A 171 9.49 13.49 -10.15
N GLU A 172 10.67 13.24 -9.54
CA GLU A 172 11.71 12.39 -10.16
C GLU A 172 11.26 10.93 -10.38
N ALA A 173 10.36 10.40 -9.53
CA ALA A 173 9.83 9.05 -9.70
C ALA A 173 8.78 8.97 -10.83
N GLU A 174 7.93 9.98 -10.97
CA GLU A 174 6.94 10.08 -12.06
C GLU A 174 7.61 10.23 -13.43
N ASP A 175 8.72 10.98 -13.55
CA ASP A 175 9.52 11.07 -14.79
C ASP A 175 10.20 9.74 -15.15
N GLU A 176 10.81 9.04 -14.18
CA GLU A 176 11.39 7.71 -14.44
C GLU A 176 10.32 6.65 -14.81
N GLU A 177 9.13 6.69 -14.20
CA GLU A 177 8.02 5.79 -14.53
C GLU A 177 7.42 6.09 -15.91
N ALA A 178 7.18 7.37 -16.25
CA ALA A 178 6.68 7.76 -17.58
C ALA A 178 7.67 7.39 -18.71
N LYS A 179 8.97 7.52 -18.45
CA LYS A 179 10.03 7.16 -19.40
C LYS A 179 10.17 5.65 -19.60
N GLU A 180 10.06 4.83 -18.55
CA GLU A 180 9.97 3.38 -18.72
C GLU A 180 8.73 2.98 -19.52
N GLU A 181 7.62 3.69 -19.34
CA GLU A 181 6.40 3.46 -20.12
C GLU A 181 6.60 3.77 -21.62
N GLU A 182 7.39 4.81 -21.96
CA GLU A 182 7.76 5.10 -23.35
C GLU A 182 8.68 4.01 -23.94
N GLU A 183 9.69 3.56 -23.19
CA GLU A 183 10.60 2.48 -23.60
C GLU A 183 9.81 1.17 -23.83
N LEU A 184 8.85 0.86 -22.94
CA LEU A 184 7.94 -0.28 -23.07
C LEU A 184 6.96 -0.18 -24.26
N ARG A 185 6.70 1.02 -24.79
CA ARG A 185 5.89 1.24 -26.01
C ARG A 185 6.72 1.08 -27.28
N GLN A 186 7.94 1.59 -27.27
CA GLN A 186 8.88 1.45 -28.39
C GLN A 186 9.18 -0.05 -28.61
N LEU A 187 9.42 -0.81 -27.53
CA LEU A 187 9.59 -2.26 -27.54
C LEU A 187 8.32 -3.09 -27.88
N GLU A 188 7.17 -2.46 -28.13
CA GLU A 188 6.00 -3.12 -28.76
C GLU A 188 5.92 -2.77 -30.25
N GLN A 189 6.17 -1.51 -30.61
CA GLN A 189 6.15 -1.07 -32.01
C GLN A 189 7.26 -1.73 -32.84
N GLU A 190 8.43 -1.98 -32.25
CA GLU A 190 9.51 -2.72 -32.92
C GLU A 190 9.19 -4.23 -33.12
N GLU A 191 8.26 -4.81 -32.34
CA GLU A 191 7.81 -6.21 -32.48
C GLU A 191 6.58 -6.33 -33.41
N GLU A 192 5.72 -5.31 -33.50
CA GLU A 192 4.58 -5.27 -34.44
C GLU A 192 4.99 -5.07 -35.91
N ASP A 193 6.22 -4.63 -36.19
CA ASP A 193 6.75 -4.29 -37.53
C ASP A 193 7.70 -5.38 -38.15
N GLU A 194 7.98 -6.52 -37.49
CA GLU A 194 8.87 -7.62 -38.00
C GLU A 194 8.16 -8.82 -38.70
#